data_AF-A0A962QAZ6-F1
#
_entry.id   AF-A0A962QAZ6-F1
#
_cell.length_a   1.000
_cell.length_b   1.000
_cell.length_c   1.000
_cell.angle_alpha   90.00
_cell.angle_beta   90.00
_cell.angle_gamma   90.00
#
_symmetry.space_group_name_H-M   'P 1'
#
loop_
_entity.id
_entity.type
_entity.pdbx_description
1 polymer ?
#
loop_
_entity_poly.entity_id
_entity_poly.type
_entity_poly.pdbx_seq_one_letter_code
_entity_poly.pdbx_strand_id
1 'polypeptide(L)'
;MPIIFKSKLSSSVANATFVDKTVDDIKKGVLGLYKVTIGESGYVSDVQDYLNEIADTTGQVFQSDPNRKAYSSNNYITDGDNRKVAIGKLDAQAFVNATNISTNTSNITNNTRTTFANEDIADTSVITKSDTLLNQVRRVSGDGGAITVAAALFGDSSSTTDGVVIVLRGFHATNTVSILNSSSTQYGCALNGDAVLGLYDELELMYDSVVELWIEQRRNF
;
A
#
# COMPACT_ATOMS: atom_id res chain seq x y z
N MET A 1 -44.84 -2.44 40.18
CA MET A 1 -45.35 -1.07 39.93
C MET A 1 -44.74 -0.64 38.61
N PRO A 2 -45.54 -0.44 37.55
CA PRO A 2 -45.02 -0.14 36.22
C PRO A 2 -44.25 1.19 36.23
N ILE A 3 -43.23 1.30 35.38
CA ILE A 3 -42.56 2.58 35.12
C ILE A 3 -43.61 3.55 34.59
N ILE A 4 -43.89 4.59 35.37
CA ILE A 4 -44.78 5.70 34.98
C ILE A 4 -43.95 6.93 34.65
N PHE A 5 -44.51 7.83 33.85
CA PHE A 5 -43.83 9.06 33.46
C PHE A 5 -43.36 9.85 34.70
N LYS A 6 -42.06 10.15 34.76
CA LYS A 6 -41.34 10.80 35.88
C LYS A 6 -41.14 9.99 37.17
N SER A 7 -41.32 8.66 37.16
CA SER A 7 -40.93 7.84 38.33
C SER A 7 -39.41 7.77 38.50
N LYS A 8 -38.94 7.78 39.76
CA LYS A 8 -37.53 7.55 40.08
C LYS A 8 -37.11 6.14 39.66
N LEU A 9 -36.15 6.04 38.75
CA LEU A 9 -35.63 4.75 38.29
C LEU A 9 -34.72 4.13 39.35
N SER A 10 -35.06 2.93 39.81
CA SER A 10 -34.18 2.07 40.61
C SER A 10 -34.08 0.69 39.96
N SER A 11 -32.99 -0.03 40.25
CA SER A 11 -32.82 -1.42 39.80
C SER A 11 -33.97 -2.32 40.26
N SER A 12 -34.55 -2.07 41.44
CA SER A 12 -35.72 -2.78 41.94
C SER A 12 -37.00 -2.51 41.12
N VAL A 13 -37.23 -1.27 40.69
CA VAL A 13 -38.41 -0.90 39.87
C VAL A 13 -38.26 -1.39 38.42
N ALA A 14 -37.03 -1.34 37.88
CA ALA A 14 -36.73 -1.85 36.55
C ALA A 14 -36.90 -3.38 36.47
N ASN A 15 -36.37 -4.11 37.45
CA ASN A 15 -36.54 -5.57 37.52
C ASN A 15 -38.01 -5.95 37.71
N ALA A 16 -38.75 -5.28 38.61
CA ALA A 16 -40.16 -5.56 38.79
C ALA A 16 -41.00 -5.34 37.51
N THR A 17 -40.66 -4.32 36.71
CA THR A 17 -41.35 -4.03 35.43
C THR A 17 -40.98 -5.03 34.33
N PHE A 18 -39.74 -5.54 34.33
CA PHE A 18 -39.29 -6.54 33.37
C PHE A 18 -39.98 -7.90 33.59
N VAL A 19 -40.20 -8.28 34.86
CA VAL A 19 -40.82 -9.56 35.24
C VAL A 19 -42.35 -9.55 35.06
N ASP A 20 -42.98 -8.37 35.03
CA ASP A 20 -44.43 -8.18 34.82
C ASP A 20 -44.85 -8.30 33.33
N LYS A 21 -43.91 -8.58 32.42
CA LYS A 21 -44.17 -8.80 30.99
C LYS A 21 -44.92 -10.13 30.77
N THR A 22 -46.25 -10.08 30.73
CA THR A 22 -47.10 -11.24 30.42
C THR A 22 -47.73 -11.19 29.01
N VAL A 23 -47.54 -10.10 28.26
CA VAL A 23 -48.04 -9.93 26.88
C VAL A 23 -47.03 -9.16 26.05
N ASP A 24 -46.96 -9.46 24.75
CA ASP A 24 -46.03 -8.95 23.72
C ASP A 24 -46.27 -7.47 23.37
N ASP A 25 -46.24 -6.61 24.39
CA ASP A 25 -46.66 -5.22 24.31
C ASP A 25 -45.43 -4.29 24.32
N ILE A 26 -45.26 -3.50 23.26
CA ILE A 26 -44.11 -2.58 23.10
C ILE A 26 -44.30 -1.38 24.04
N LYS A 27 -43.64 -1.39 25.20
CA LYS A 27 -43.52 -0.19 26.05
C LYS A 27 -42.33 0.66 25.60
N LYS A 28 -42.59 1.81 24.98
CA LYS A 28 -41.57 2.82 24.64
C LYS A 28 -41.27 3.65 25.88
N GLY A 29 -40.06 3.51 26.45
CA GLY A 29 -39.54 4.37 27.52
C GLY A 29 -38.39 5.23 27.01
N VAL A 30 -38.39 6.52 27.33
CA VAL A 30 -37.27 7.42 27.03
C VAL A 30 -36.31 7.38 28.22
N LEU A 31 -35.10 6.87 28.00
CA LEU A 31 -34.03 6.87 29.00
C LEU A 31 -33.34 8.23 28.98
N GLY A 32 -33.72 9.13 29.90
CA GLY A 32 -33.00 10.38 30.12
C GLY A 32 -31.87 10.17 31.12
N LEU A 33 -30.61 10.22 30.68
CA LEU A 33 -29.46 10.28 31.59
C LEU A 33 -29.43 11.67 32.23
N TYR A 34 -29.90 11.79 33.47
CA TYR A 34 -29.70 13.01 34.26
C TYR A 34 -28.22 13.09 34.64
N LYS A 35 -27.45 13.93 33.95
CA LYS A 35 -26.06 14.23 34.33
C LYS A 35 -26.04 15.48 35.21
N VAL A 36 -25.50 15.34 36.41
CA VAL A 36 -25.17 16.44 37.30
C VAL A 36 -23.92 17.11 36.71
N THR A 37 -24.10 18.14 35.90
CA THR A 37 -23.33 19.40 35.82
C THR A 37 -23.79 20.15 34.56
N ILE A 38 -24.19 21.40 34.75
CA ILE A 38 -24.74 22.32 33.75
C ILE A 38 -23.57 22.86 32.94
N GLY A 39 -23.54 22.73 31.60
CA GLY A 39 -22.53 23.48 30.85
C GLY A 39 -22.29 23.20 29.36
N GLU A 40 -22.49 22.00 28.82
CA GLU A 40 -22.14 21.75 27.41
C GLU A 40 -23.25 21.00 26.65
N SER A 41 -23.67 21.57 25.51
CA SER A 41 -24.60 20.91 24.61
C SER A 41 -23.84 19.86 23.80
N GLY A 42 -24.25 18.61 23.88
CA GLY A 42 -23.67 17.58 23.04
C GLY A 42 -24.49 16.31 23.09
N TYR A 43 -25.59 16.29 22.35
CA TYR A 43 -26.16 15.00 21.96
C TYR A 43 -25.24 14.42 20.90
N VAL A 44 -24.64 13.27 21.19
CA VAL A 44 -23.92 12.48 20.18
C VAL A 44 -24.95 11.61 19.49
N SER A 45 -25.33 11.99 18.27
CA SER A 45 -26.28 11.25 17.43
C SER A 45 -25.68 9.99 16.82
N ASP A 46 -24.34 9.97 16.67
CA ASP A 46 -23.57 8.83 16.17
C ASP A 46 -22.27 8.70 16.99
N VAL A 47 -22.20 7.63 17.80
CA VAL A 47 -21.06 7.36 18.69
C VAL A 47 -19.80 7.03 17.89
N GLN A 48 -19.94 6.42 16.71
CA GLN A 48 -18.80 6.09 15.86
C GLN A 48 -18.21 7.35 15.21
N ASP A 49 -19.07 8.26 14.79
CA ASP A 49 -18.69 9.58 14.25
C ASP A 49 -17.90 10.38 15.28
N TYR A 50 -18.39 10.40 16.53
CA TYR A 50 -17.73 11.06 17.65
C TYR A 50 -16.40 10.42 18.06
N LEU A 51 -16.29 9.09 18.03
CA LEU A 51 -15.02 8.40 18.33
C LEU A 51 -13.96 8.65 17.25
N ASN A 52 -14.35 8.68 15.98
CA ASN A 52 -13.46 9.04 14.88
C ASN A 52 -12.97 10.50 15.00
N GLU A 53 -13.82 11.40 15.50
CA GLU A 53 -13.49 12.80 15.78
C GLU A 53 -12.48 12.94 16.94
N ILE A 54 -12.63 12.18 18.03
CA ILE A 54 -11.68 12.20 19.16
C ILE A 54 -10.29 11.68 18.76
N ALA A 55 -10.23 10.69 17.86
CA ALA A 55 -8.97 10.11 17.39
C ALA A 55 -8.15 11.06 16.51
N ASP A 56 -8.76 12.15 16.02
CA ASP A 56 -8.10 13.18 15.20
C ASP A 56 -7.59 14.33 16.09
N THR A 57 -6.52 14.06 16.85
CA THR A 57 -5.95 15.08 17.75
C THR A 57 -5.02 16.02 16.98
N THR A 58 -5.58 17.12 16.46
CA THR A 58 -5.16 18.51 16.75
C THR A 58 -6.03 19.52 15.98
N GLY A 59 -6.89 20.25 16.69
CA GLY A 59 -7.65 21.39 16.15
C GLY A 59 -9.02 21.02 15.58
N GLN A 60 -9.99 20.77 16.47
CA GLN A 60 -11.37 20.42 16.13
C GLN A 60 -12.02 21.35 15.11
N VAL A 61 -12.87 20.80 14.22
CA VAL A 61 -14.07 21.50 13.75
C VAL A 61 -15.27 20.55 13.55
N PHE A 62 -15.89 20.13 14.66
CA PHE A 62 -17.28 19.62 14.77
C PHE A 62 -17.75 18.52 13.77
N GLN A 63 -19.03 18.13 13.92
CA GLN A 63 -19.71 17.18 13.03
C GLN A 63 -19.65 17.66 11.57
N SER A 64 -19.16 16.81 10.66
CA SER A 64 -18.96 17.06 9.21
C SER A 64 -17.61 17.65 8.76
N ASP A 65 -16.52 17.46 9.50
CA ASP A 65 -15.17 17.81 9.00
C ASP A 65 -14.83 17.05 7.69
N PRO A 66 -14.60 17.76 6.56
CA PRO A 66 -14.23 17.13 5.28
C PRO A 66 -12.84 16.50 5.28
N ASN A 67 -11.96 16.82 6.25
CA ASN A 67 -10.61 16.30 6.36
C ASN A 67 -10.48 15.13 7.36
N ARG A 68 -11.59 14.70 7.96
CA ARG A 68 -11.61 13.64 8.96
C ARG A 68 -11.00 12.34 8.44
N LYS A 69 -10.01 11.82 9.16
CA LYS A 69 -9.50 10.47 8.90
C LYS A 69 -10.54 9.44 9.37
N ALA A 70 -11.14 8.72 8.42
CA ALA A 70 -12.09 7.65 8.73
C ALA A 70 -11.32 6.41 9.24
N TYR A 71 -11.33 6.20 10.56
CA TYR A 71 -10.70 5.03 11.20
C TYR A 71 -11.66 3.86 11.42
N SER A 72 -12.96 4.06 11.19
CA SER A 72 -13.94 2.98 11.19
C SER A 72 -14.21 2.50 9.77
N SER A 73 -14.27 1.17 9.61
CA SER A 73 -14.74 0.53 8.38
C SER A 73 -16.10 1.09 7.96
N ASN A 74 -16.35 1.17 6.65
CA ASN A 74 -17.69 1.42 6.12
C ASN A 74 -18.72 0.58 6.89
N ASN A 75 -19.81 1.21 7.32
CA ASN A 75 -20.88 0.49 7.96
C ASN A 75 -21.64 -0.32 6.89
N TYR A 76 -21.29 -1.61 6.76
CA TYR A 76 -21.89 -2.51 5.77
C TYR A 76 -23.27 -3.01 6.19
N ILE A 77 -23.72 -2.69 7.41
CA ILE A 77 -25.03 -3.07 7.94
C ILE A 77 -25.85 -1.79 8.12
N THR A 78 -27.10 -1.81 7.68
CA THR A 78 -28.02 -0.66 7.80
C THR A 78 -28.90 -0.84 9.04
N ASP A 79 -29.22 0.26 9.71
CA ASP A 79 -30.20 0.25 10.80
C ASP A 79 -31.54 -0.31 10.33
N GLY A 80 -32.05 -1.29 11.07
CA GLY A 80 -33.29 -2.01 10.73
C GLY A 80 -33.08 -3.26 9.87
N ASP A 81 -31.85 -3.57 9.44
CA ASP A 81 -31.55 -4.86 8.81
C ASP A 81 -31.85 -6.00 9.78
N ASN A 82 -32.60 -7.00 9.30
CA ASN A 82 -32.70 -8.26 10.02
C ASN A 82 -31.37 -9.04 9.89
N ARG A 83 -31.15 -9.99 10.83
CA ARG A 83 -29.89 -10.75 10.90
C ARG A 83 -29.48 -11.43 9.59
N LYS A 84 -30.43 -11.95 8.82
CA LYS A 84 -30.13 -12.63 7.54
C LYS A 84 -29.59 -11.65 6.50
N VAL A 85 -30.20 -10.46 6.40
CA VAL A 85 -29.75 -9.40 5.48
C VAL A 85 -28.38 -8.88 5.90
N ALA A 86 -28.18 -8.63 7.19
CA ALA A 86 -26.89 -8.19 7.72
C ALA A 86 -25.76 -9.18 7.42
N ILE A 87 -25.97 -10.48 7.64
CA ILE A 87 -24.99 -11.52 7.31
C ILE A 87 -24.70 -11.56 5.81
N GLY A 88 -25.71 -11.44 4.94
CA GLY A 88 -25.51 -11.42 3.50
C GLY A 88 -24.67 -10.22 3.03
N LYS A 89 -24.86 -9.05 3.64
CA LYS A 89 -24.04 -7.85 3.35
C LYS A 89 -22.59 -8.02 3.81
N LEU A 90 -22.38 -8.60 5.00
CA LEU A 90 -21.04 -8.91 5.51
C LEU A 90 -20.32 -9.94 4.63
N ASP A 91 -21.02 -10.98 4.19
CA ASP A 91 -20.45 -12.03 3.33
C ASP A 91 -20.07 -11.49 1.94
N ALA A 92 -20.94 -10.66 1.34
CA ALA A 92 -20.63 -9.96 0.10
C ALA A 92 -19.39 -9.06 0.24
N GLN A 93 -19.26 -8.34 1.36
CA GLN A 93 -18.07 -7.53 1.59
C GLN A 93 -16.82 -8.36 1.87
N ALA A 94 -16.94 -9.47 2.58
CA ALA A 94 -15.84 -10.41 2.80
C ALA A 94 -15.35 -10.99 1.47
N PHE A 95 -16.26 -11.33 0.55
CA PHE A 95 -15.94 -11.76 -0.81
C PHE A 95 -15.23 -10.67 -1.61
N VAL A 96 -15.72 -9.42 -1.54
CA VAL A 96 -15.03 -8.27 -2.15
C VAL A 96 -13.62 -8.16 -1.57
N ASN A 97 -13.44 -8.13 -0.25
CA ASN A 97 -12.13 -8.01 0.39
C ASN A 97 -11.18 -9.17 0.03
N ALA A 98 -11.69 -10.40 -0.01
CA ALA A 98 -10.91 -11.57 -0.41
C ALA A 98 -10.46 -11.47 -1.87
N THR A 99 -11.34 -10.98 -2.75
CA THR A 99 -11.03 -10.78 -4.18
C THR A 99 -10.13 -9.56 -4.40
N ASN A 100 -10.30 -8.50 -3.59
CA ASN A 100 -9.59 -7.21 -3.68
C ASN A 100 -8.30 -7.15 -2.84
N ILE A 101 -7.78 -8.27 -2.33
CA ILE A 101 -6.35 -8.33 -1.95
C ILE A 101 -5.49 -7.85 -3.13
N SER A 102 -5.95 -8.09 -4.36
CA SER A 102 -5.35 -7.57 -5.58
C SER A 102 -5.55 -6.07 -5.82
N THR A 103 -6.05 -5.26 -4.87
CA THR A 103 -6.00 -3.77 -4.91
C THR A 103 -5.08 -3.17 -3.85
N ASN A 104 -4.55 -3.99 -2.93
CA ASN A 104 -3.23 -3.74 -2.33
C ASN A 104 -2.08 -3.96 -3.34
N THR A 105 -2.40 -4.21 -4.61
CA THR A 105 -1.46 -4.45 -5.71
C THR A 105 -0.55 -3.30 -6.01
N SER A 106 -0.85 -2.04 -5.67
CA SER A 106 0.13 -0.96 -5.86
C SER A 106 1.45 -1.27 -5.14
N ASN A 107 1.41 -2.01 -4.03
CA ASN A 107 2.61 -2.47 -3.33
C ASN A 107 3.19 -3.80 -3.87
N ILE A 108 2.39 -4.61 -4.58
CA ILE A 108 2.82 -5.91 -5.13
C ILE A 108 3.39 -5.75 -6.54
N THR A 109 2.88 -4.82 -7.35
CA THR A 109 3.37 -4.52 -8.70
C THR A 109 4.83 -4.07 -8.68
N ASN A 110 5.28 -3.38 -7.63
CA ASN A 110 6.67 -2.96 -7.45
C ASN A 110 7.64 -4.13 -7.23
N ASN A 111 7.15 -5.32 -6.85
CA ASN A 111 7.96 -6.52 -6.67
C ASN A 111 7.88 -7.48 -7.88
N THR A 112 7.19 -7.09 -8.97
CA THR A 112 7.17 -7.88 -10.19
C THR A 112 8.33 -7.48 -11.09
N ARG A 113 9.19 -8.45 -11.43
CA ARG A 113 10.32 -8.23 -12.33
C ARG A 113 9.82 -8.03 -13.76
N THR A 114 9.99 -6.82 -14.29
CA THR A 114 9.56 -6.47 -15.65
C THR A 114 10.65 -6.82 -16.65
N THR A 115 10.33 -7.60 -17.68
CA THR A 115 11.28 -7.98 -18.74
C THR A 115 11.06 -7.14 -19.99
N PHE A 116 12.12 -6.51 -20.48
CA PHE A 116 12.11 -5.67 -21.67
C PHE A 116 12.49 -6.46 -22.93
N ALA A 117 12.20 -5.88 -24.09
CA ALA A 117 12.70 -6.36 -25.37
C ALA A 117 14.24 -6.29 -25.43
N ASN A 118 14.83 -6.94 -26.43
CA ASN A 118 16.25 -6.81 -26.68
C ASN A 118 16.61 -5.37 -27.06
N GLU A 119 17.72 -4.89 -26.50
CA GLU A 119 18.30 -3.58 -26.79
C GLU A 119 19.63 -3.78 -27.51
N ASP A 120 19.70 -3.35 -28.77
CA ASP A 120 20.94 -3.32 -29.53
C ASP A 120 21.71 -2.06 -29.15
N ILE A 121 22.88 -2.26 -28.55
CA ILE A 121 23.73 -1.22 -27.98
C ILE A 121 24.75 -0.78 -29.02
N ALA A 122 24.63 0.47 -29.47
CA ALA A 122 25.64 1.10 -30.32
C ALA A 122 26.84 1.58 -29.49
N ASP A 123 27.96 1.88 -30.16
CA ASP A 123 29.20 2.32 -29.50
C ASP A 123 28.97 3.54 -28.60
N THR A 124 29.54 3.51 -27.39
CA THR A 124 29.38 4.53 -26.34
C THR A 124 27.94 4.83 -25.89
N SER A 125 26.96 4.03 -26.31
CA SER A 125 25.57 4.22 -25.89
C SER A 125 25.34 3.74 -24.47
N VAL A 126 24.35 4.35 -23.82
CA VAL A 126 23.84 3.93 -22.53
C VAL A 126 22.75 2.88 -22.71
N ILE A 127 22.56 2.02 -21.71
CA ILE A 127 21.42 1.11 -21.65
C ILE A 127 20.22 1.87 -21.10
N THR A 128 19.07 1.76 -21.76
CA THR A 128 17.85 2.39 -21.30
C THR A 128 17.34 1.72 -20.02
N LYS A 129 16.99 2.51 -19.00
CA LYS A 129 16.36 2.05 -17.76
C LYS A 129 15.03 2.75 -17.49
N SER A 130 14.22 2.15 -16.62
CA SER A 130 13.10 2.85 -15.96
C SER A 130 13.55 3.29 -14.57
N ASP A 131 13.30 4.55 -14.22
CA ASP A 131 13.66 5.08 -12.89
C ASP A 131 12.67 4.71 -11.79
N THR A 132 11.48 4.24 -12.17
CA THR A 132 10.35 3.96 -11.28
C THR A 132 10.10 2.48 -11.04
N LEU A 133 10.68 1.59 -11.87
CA LEU A 133 10.56 0.13 -11.71
C LEU A 133 11.72 -0.42 -10.90
N LEU A 134 11.43 -0.95 -9.70
CA LEU A 134 12.43 -1.52 -8.80
C LEU A 134 13.12 -2.78 -9.34
N ASN A 135 12.48 -3.56 -10.22
CA ASN A 135 13.01 -4.83 -10.70
C ASN A 135 12.89 -4.94 -12.22
N GLN A 136 14.02 -4.98 -12.93
CA GLN A 136 14.06 -4.98 -14.39
C GLN A 136 14.96 -6.09 -14.94
N VAL A 137 14.57 -6.68 -16.07
CA VAL A 137 15.44 -7.55 -16.88
C VAL A 137 15.58 -6.92 -18.25
N ARG A 138 16.82 -6.59 -18.62
CA ARG A 138 17.19 -5.98 -19.89
C ARG A 138 18.01 -6.99 -20.67
N ARG A 139 17.57 -7.30 -21.89
CA ARG A 139 18.34 -8.13 -22.82
C ARG A 139 19.19 -7.20 -23.67
N VAL A 140 20.47 -7.51 -23.80
CA VAL A 140 21.42 -6.64 -24.48
C VAL A 140 22.27 -7.42 -25.49
N SER A 141 22.58 -6.76 -26.60
CA SER A 141 23.53 -7.20 -27.62
C SER A 141 24.22 -5.98 -28.22
N GLY A 142 25.44 -6.13 -28.75
CA GLY A 142 26.07 -5.05 -29.51
C GLY A 142 25.44 -4.90 -30.90
N ASP A 143 25.28 -3.65 -31.36
CA ASP A 143 24.77 -3.34 -32.70
C ASP A 143 25.87 -3.59 -33.74
N GLY A 144 25.73 -4.69 -34.49
CA GLY A 144 26.65 -5.07 -35.57
C GLY A 144 27.98 -5.72 -35.13
N GLY A 145 28.23 -5.90 -33.83
CA GLY A 145 29.45 -6.55 -33.33
C GLY A 145 29.56 -6.58 -31.81
N ALA A 146 30.70 -7.05 -31.30
CA ALA A 146 31.00 -6.93 -29.87
C ALA A 146 31.24 -5.45 -29.51
N ILE A 147 30.63 -4.99 -28.42
CA ILE A 147 30.69 -3.60 -27.99
C ILE A 147 31.16 -3.50 -26.54
N THR A 148 31.82 -2.39 -26.21
CA THR A 148 32.07 -1.97 -24.82
C THR A 148 31.19 -0.77 -24.52
N VAL A 149 30.42 -0.85 -23.45
CA VAL A 149 29.45 0.19 -23.05
C VAL A 149 30.13 1.42 -22.46
N ALA A 150 29.35 2.51 -22.34
CA ALA A 150 29.76 3.72 -21.65
C ALA A 150 30.10 3.47 -20.16
N ALA A 151 31.01 4.29 -19.61
CA ALA A 151 31.38 4.22 -18.19
C ALA A 151 30.19 4.46 -17.25
N ALA A 152 29.28 5.39 -17.61
CA ALA A 152 27.99 5.58 -16.94
C ALA A 152 26.92 4.74 -17.66
N LEU A 153 26.80 3.48 -17.26
CA LEU A 153 26.08 2.44 -18.00
C LEU A 153 24.64 2.80 -18.38
N PHE A 154 23.92 3.43 -17.45
CA PHE A 154 22.52 3.82 -17.62
C PHE A 154 22.33 5.33 -17.76
N GLY A 155 23.42 6.06 -18.08
CA GLY A 155 23.44 7.52 -18.13
C GLY A 155 23.23 8.16 -16.76
N ASP A 156 22.55 9.32 -16.76
CA ASP A 156 22.14 10.00 -15.53
C ASP A 156 21.19 9.12 -14.70
N SER A 157 21.54 8.93 -13.43
CA SER A 157 20.76 8.15 -12.46
C SER A 157 20.30 8.99 -11.27
N SER A 158 20.36 10.32 -11.36
CA SER A 158 19.92 11.26 -10.31
C SER A 158 18.44 11.13 -9.94
N SER A 159 17.59 10.69 -10.88
CA SER A 159 16.16 10.40 -10.68
C SER A 159 15.87 8.94 -10.34
N THR A 160 16.87 8.05 -10.39
CA THR A 160 16.68 6.62 -10.14
C THR A 160 16.44 6.37 -8.65
N THR A 161 15.40 5.61 -8.34
CA THR A 161 15.09 5.23 -6.96
C THR A 161 16.21 4.37 -6.37
N ASP A 162 16.58 4.64 -5.11
CA ASP A 162 17.55 3.83 -4.37
C ASP A 162 17.10 2.37 -4.27
N GLY A 163 18.02 1.43 -4.46
CA GLY A 163 17.74 -0.01 -4.41
C GLY A 163 17.06 -0.59 -5.67
N VAL A 164 16.96 0.17 -6.77
CA VAL A 164 16.54 -0.39 -8.07
C VAL A 164 17.51 -1.50 -8.51
N VAL A 165 16.97 -2.66 -8.85
CA VAL A 165 17.71 -3.83 -9.34
C VAL A 165 17.47 -4.04 -10.83
N ILE A 166 18.55 -4.12 -11.59
CA ILE A 166 18.53 -4.43 -13.03
C ILE A 166 19.38 -5.68 -13.28
N VAL A 167 18.77 -6.69 -13.90
CA VAL A 167 19.50 -7.80 -14.51
C VAL A 167 19.71 -7.51 -15.98
N LEU A 168 20.97 -7.47 -16.37
CA LEU A 168 21.41 -7.47 -17.75
C LEU A 168 21.63 -8.92 -18.17
N ARG A 169 21.03 -9.32 -19.29
CA ARG A 169 21.22 -10.64 -19.90
C ARG A 169 21.73 -10.49 -21.32
N GLY A 170 22.88 -11.06 -21.63
CA GLY A 170 23.37 -11.07 -23.01
C GLY A 170 22.47 -11.91 -23.91
N PHE A 171 22.19 -11.41 -25.11
CA PHE A 171 21.21 -12.00 -26.03
C PHE A 171 21.81 -12.47 -27.35
N HIS A 172 23.14 -12.42 -27.48
CA HIS A 172 23.85 -12.83 -28.68
C HIS A 172 25.20 -13.47 -28.36
N ALA A 173 25.61 -14.48 -29.15
CA ALA A 173 26.84 -15.23 -28.91
C ALA A 173 28.12 -14.46 -29.33
N THR A 174 28.07 -13.72 -30.44
CA THR A 174 29.22 -12.94 -30.96
C THR A 174 29.13 -11.43 -30.71
N ASN A 175 27.94 -10.85 -30.76
CA ASN A 175 27.70 -9.43 -30.49
C ASN A 175 27.58 -9.20 -28.98
N THR A 176 28.66 -9.51 -28.27
CA THR A 176 28.73 -9.45 -26.81
C THR A 176 28.75 -8.01 -26.32
N VAL A 177 28.31 -7.80 -25.08
CA VAL A 177 28.33 -6.49 -24.43
C VAL A 177 29.30 -6.52 -23.25
N SER A 178 30.39 -5.78 -23.37
CA SER A 178 31.40 -5.62 -22.31
C SER A 178 31.05 -4.44 -21.42
N ILE A 179 30.96 -4.67 -20.11
CA ILE A 179 30.70 -3.69 -19.07
C ILE A 179 31.95 -3.58 -18.21
N LEU A 180 32.58 -2.41 -18.27
CA LEU A 180 33.79 -2.16 -17.51
C LEU A 180 33.46 -1.81 -16.07
N ASN A 181 34.35 -2.18 -15.14
CA ASN A 181 34.33 -1.56 -13.83
C ASN A 181 34.68 -0.07 -13.98
N SER A 182 33.74 0.78 -13.57
CA SER A 182 33.84 2.23 -13.63
C SER A 182 33.51 2.86 -12.27
N SER A 183 33.89 2.21 -11.17
CA SER A 183 33.56 2.64 -9.79
C SER A 183 34.09 4.02 -9.39
N SER A 184 34.97 4.62 -10.19
CA SER A 184 35.47 6.00 -10.02
C SER A 184 34.66 7.04 -10.80
N THR A 185 33.68 6.62 -11.60
CA THR A 185 32.81 7.47 -12.41
C THR A 185 31.43 7.56 -11.77
N GLN A 186 30.88 8.77 -11.66
CA GLN A 186 29.51 8.96 -11.18
C GLN A 186 28.51 8.20 -12.06
N TYR A 187 27.56 7.50 -11.43
CA TYR A 187 26.61 6.58 -12.08
C TYR A 187 27.26 5.42 -12.84
N GLY A 188 28.54 5.16 -12.55
CA GLY A 188 29.29 4.01 -13.05
C GLY A 188 28.93 2.71 -12.35
N CYS A 189 29.67 1.65 -12.68
CA CYS A 189 29.47 0.32 -12.16
C CYS A 189 30.63 -0.09 -11.25
N ALA A 190 30.31 -0.49 -10.02
CA ALA A 190 31.25 -1.14 -9.12
C ALA A 190 31.15 -2.66 -9.27
N LEU A 191 32.07 -3.24 -10.05
CA LEU A 191 32.06 -4.65 -10.43
C LEU A 191 33.24 -5.41 -9.84
N ASN A 192 33.09 -6.72 -9.63
CA ASN A 192 34.20 -7.62 -9.31
C ASN A 192 35.00 -7.99 -10.57
N GLY A 193 35.63 -6.99 -11.17
CA GLY A 193 36.24 -7.05 -12.50
C GLY A 193 35.21 -6.87 -13.62
N ASP A 194 35.72 -6.54 -14.81
CA ASP A 194 34.89 -6.32 -16.00
C ASP A 194 34.01 -7.54 -16.30
N ALA A 195 32.83 -7.29 -16.85
CA ALA A 195 31.88 -8.30 -17.26
C ALA A 195 31.75 -8.30 -18.78
N VAL A 196 31.68 -9.47 -19.40
CA VAL A 196 31.38 -9.62 -20.83
C VAL A 196 30.15 -10.50 -20.94
N LEU A 197 29.07 -9.95 -21.48
CA LEU A 197 27.79 -10.63 -21.60
C LEU A 197 27.66 -11.25 -23.00
N GLY A 198 27.87 -12.57 -23.08
CA GLY A 198 27.52 -13.43 -24.20
C GLY A 198 26.10 -13.99 -24.08
N LEU A 199 25.76 -14.98 -24.90
CA LEU A 199 24.41 -15.52 -24.94
C LEU A 199 24.03 -16.18 -23.61
N TYR A 200 23.01 -15.64 -22.95
CA TYR A 200 22.46 -16.06 -21.65
C TYR A 200 23.31 -15.75 -20.41
N ASP A 201 24.44 -15.07 -20.58
CA ASP A 201 25.21 -14.52 -19.49
C ASP A 201 24.41 -13.45 -18.75
N GLU A 202 24.50 -13.43 -17.43
CA GLU A 202 23.75 -12.50 -16.58
C GLU A 202 24.64 -11.71 -15.64
N LEU A 203 24.33 -10.41 -15.50
CA LEU A 203 24.86 -9.52 -14.48
C LEU A 203 23.71 -8.82 -13.77
N GLU A 204 23.62 -8.96 -12.45
CA GLU A 204 22.65 -8.26 -11.61
C GLU A 204 23.32 -7.09 -10.91
N LEU A 205 22.75 -5.89 -11.09
CA LEU A 205 23.22 -4.64 -10.54
C LEU A 205 22.12 -4.01 -9.68
N MET A 206 22.50 -3.37 -8.58
CA MET A 206 21.61 -2.58 -7.74
C MET A 206 22.12 -1.15 -7.66
N TYR A 207 21.25 -0.16 -7.84
CA TYR A 207 21.61 1.24 -7.66
C TYR A 207 21.68 1.61 -6.19
N ASP A 208 22.78 2.26 -5.79
CA ASP A 208 22.95 2.90 -4.49
C ASP A 208 23.12 4.40 -4.72
N SER A 209 22.11 5.16 -4.28
CA SER A 209 22.04 6.61 -4.43
C SER A 209 22.95 7.39 -3.48
N VAL A 210 23.46 6.74 -2.42
CA VAL A 210 24.38 7.38 -1.47
C VAL A 210 25.78 7.47 -2.05
N VAL A 211 26.23 6.41 -2.74
CA VAL A 211 27.51 6.40 -3.46
C VAL A 211 27.38 6.73 -4.95
N GLU A 212 26.16 6.86 -5.46
CA GLU A 212 25.82 7.14 -6.85
C GLU A 212 26.42 6.12 -7.84
N LEU A 213 26.35 4.83 -7.50
CA LEU A 213 26.91 3.74 -8.30
C LEU A 213 25.93 2.58 -8.47
N TRP A 214 26.10 1.84 -9.57
CA TRP A 214 25.49 0.54 -9.79
C TRP A 214 26.41 -0.55 -9.24
N ILE A 215 25.99 -1.19 -8.16
CA ILE A 215 26.78 -2.18 -7.42
C ILE A 215 26.38 -3.58 -7.87
N GLU A 216 27.36 -4.37 -8.26
CA GLU A 216 27.16 -5.78 -8.57
C GLU A 216 26.59 -6.55 -7.36
N GLN A 217 25.51 -7.28 -7.60
CA GLN A 217 24.91 -8.22 -6.64
C GLN A 217 25.22 -9.67 -7.01
N ARG A 218 25.25 -9.99 -8.31
CA ARG A 218 25.44 -11.36 -8.82
C ARG A 218 25.95 -11.34 -10.26
N ARG A 219 26.74 -12.35 -10.64
CA ARG A 219 27.04 -12.71 -12.03
C ARG A 219 26.84 -14.20 -12.28
N ASN A 220 26.47 -14.56 -13.52
CA ASN A 220 26.38 -15.94 -14.02
C ASN A 220 26.83 -15.97 -15.48
N PHE A 221 28.05 -16.45 -15.71
CA PHE A 221 28.72 -16.57 -17.02
C PHE A 221 29.15 -18.03 -17.22
#